data_AF-A0A2N2G6N0-F1
#
_entry.id   AF-A0A2N2G6N0-F1
#
_cell.length_a   1.000
_cell.length_b   1.000
_cell.length_c   1.000
_cell.angle_alpha   90.00
_cell.angle_beta   90.00
_cell.angle_gamma   90.00
#
_symmetry.space_group_name_H-M   'P 1'
#
loop_
_entity.id
_entity.type
_entity.pdbx_description
1 polymer ?
#
loop_
_entity_poly.entity_id
_entity_poly.type
_entity_poly.pdbx_seq_one_letter_code
_entity_poly.pdbx_strand_id
1 'polypeptide(L)' 'MDSLQHTIKRPVSFAGIGLHSGKVATLSILPGEKNSGIRFLRSDLPQAAPTPAFMDRII' A
#
# COMPACT_ATOMS: atom_id res chain seq x y z
N MET A 1 20.10 -20.34 -3.61
CA MET A 1 20.43 -18.91 -3.42
C MET A 1 19.27 -18.29 -2.69
N ASP A 2 19.51 -17.68 -1.54
CA ASP A 2 18.47 -16.90 -0.86
C ASP A 2 18.05 -15.73 -1.74
N SER A 3 16.75 -15.63 -2.00
CA SER A 3 16.19 -14.50 -2.75
C SER A 3 16.27 -13.25 -1.87
N LEU A 4 16.89 -12.18 -2.39
CA LEU A 4 16.92 -10.89 -1.72
C LEU A 4 15.52 -10.26 -1.75
N GLN A 5 15.16 -9.54 -0.70
CA GLN A 5 13.92 -8.77 -0.70
C GLN A 5 14.02 -7.58 -1.67
N HIS A 6 12.88 -7.25 -2.28
CA HIS A 6 12.76 -6.15 -3.22
C HIS A 6 11.75 -5.12 -2.73
N THR A 7 12.05 -3.87 -3.02
CA THR A 7 11.19 -2.70 -2.77
C THR A 7 11.39 -1.71 -3.92
N ILE A 8 10.52 -0.71 -4.06
CA ILE A 8 10.68 0.31 -5.10
C ILE A 8 11.83 1.27 -4.73
N LYS A 9 12.56 1.76 -5.73
CA LYS A 9 13.71 2.67 -5.52
C LYS A 9 13.30 4.08 -5.08
N ARG A 10 12.14 4.55 -5.53
CA ARG A 10 11.62 5.91 -5.24
C ARG A 10 10.10 5.88 -5.16
N PRO A 11 9.47 6.79 -4.40
CA PRO A 11 8.02 6.94 -4.39
C PRO A 11 7.42 7.12 -5.79
N VAL A 12 6.23 6.56 -5.99
CA VAL A 12 5.42 6.77 -7.21
C VAL A 12 3.99 7.10 -6.77
N SER A 13 3.40 8.11 -7.41
CA SER A 13 2.03 8.55 -7.12
C SER A 13 1.23 8.71 -8.41
N PHE A 14 -0.05 8.35 -8.35
CA PHE A 14 -1.00 8.51 -9.45
C PHE A 14 -2.43 8.65 -8.93
N ALA A 15 -3.29 9.26 -9.74
CA ALA A 15 -4.71 9.40 -9.46
C ALA A 15 -5.55 8.56 -10.42
N GLY A 16 -6.68 8.06 -9.94
CA GLY A 16 -7.61 7.26 -10.74
C GLY A 16 -8.99 7.18 -10.10
N ILE A 17 -9.88 6.43 -10.72
CA ILE A 17 -11.25 6.20 -10.24
C ILE A 17 -11.35 4.76 -9.72
N GLY A 18 -11.87 4.59 -8.51
CA GLY A 18 -12.13 3.27 -7.93
C GLY A 18 -13.23 2.55 -8.69
N LEU A 19 -12.95 1.34 -9.20
CA LEU A 19 -13.86 0.59 -10.07
C LEU A 19 -15.27 0.41 -9.48
N HIS A 20 -15.36 0.01 -8.21
CA HIS A 20 -16.65 -0.26 -7.56
C HIS A 20 -17.27 0.96 -6.87
N SER A 21 -16.44 1.89 -6.39
CA SER A 21 -16.93 3.05 -5.63
C SER A 21 -17.26 4.25 -6.53
N GLY A 22 -16.70 4.32 -7.74
CA GLY A 22 -16.77 5.48 -8.62
C GLY A 22 -16.05 6.72 -8.09
N LYS A 23 -15.34 6.62 -6.96
CA LYS A 23 -14.68 7.77 -6.32
C LYS A 23 -13.28 7.97 -6.87
N VAL A 24 -12.87 9.24 -7.01
CA VAL A 24 -11.48 9.60 -7.27
C VAL A 24 -10.63 9.24 -6.06
N ALA A 25 -9.48 8.61 -6.31
CA ALA A 25 -8.48 8.32 -5.31
C ALA A 25 -7.08 8.62 -5.86
N THR A 26 -6.21 9.11 -4.97
CA THR A 26 -4.78 9.21 -5.24
C THR A 26 -4.07 8.09 -4.49
N LEU A 27 -3.30 7.28 -5.20
CA LEU A 27 -2.47 6.23 -4.61
C LEU A 27 -1.00 6.67 -4.65
N SER A 28 -0.31 6.46 -3.53
CA SER A 28 1.14 6.61 -3.43
C SER A 28 1.74 5.28 -2.97
N ILE A 29 2.69 4.76 -3.75
CA ILE A 29 3.50 3.59 -3.40
C ILE A 29 4.84 4.11 -2.91
N LEU A 30 5.25 3.71 -1.71
CA LEU A 30 6.47 4.17 -1.04
C LEU A 30 7.47 3.01 -0.91
N PRO A 31 8.78 3.28 -0.86
CA PRO A 31 9.76 2.26 -0.48
C PRO A 31 9.42 1.66 0.89
N GLY A 32 9.27 0.34 0.94
CA GLY A 32 9.11 -0.43 2.17
C GLY A 32 10.44 -0.82 2.80
N GLU A 33 10.46 -0.89 4.13
CA GLU A 33 11.56 -1.41 4.94
C GLU A 33 11.71 -2.94 4.79
N LYS A 34 12.88 -3.47 5.13
CA LYS A 34 13.11 -4.93 5.15
C LYS A 34 12.09 -5.62 6.06
N ASN A 35 11.57 -6.76 5.63
CA ASN A 35 10.58 -7.58 6.33
C ASN A 35 9.24 -6.89 6.61
N SER A 36 8.99 -5.69 6.07
CA SER A 36 7.74 -4.96 6.33
C SER A 36 6.52 -5.58 5.62
N GLY A 37 6.74 -6.34 4.54
CA GLY A 37 5.68 -6.87 3.67
C GLY A 37 4.95 -5.76 2.91
N ILE A 38 3.78 -6.07 2.36
CA ILE A 38 2.90 -5.06 1.75
C ILE A 38 1.94 -4.54 2.82
N ARG A 39 1.79 -3.22 2.89
CA ARG A 39 0.91 -2.53 3.85
C ARG A 39 0.08 -1.47 3.14
N PHE A 40 -1.21 -1.41 3.46
CA PHE A 40 -2.13 -0.39 2.96
C PHE A 40 -2.39 0.64 4.06
N LEU A 41 -2.41 1.92 3.69
CA LEU A 41 -2.71 3.02 4.61
C LEU A 41 -3.82 3.89 4.03
N ARG A 42 -4.87 4.13 4.80
CA ARG A 42 -5.93 5.10 4.49
C ARG A 42 -5.53 6.48 5.00
N SER A 43 -4.72 7.20 4.23
CA SER A 43 -4.19 8.51 4.62
C SER A 43 -5.24 9.62 4.77
N ASP A 44 -6.45 9.39 4.26
CA ASP A 44 -7.59 10.28 4.40
C ASP A 44 -8.29 10.19 5.76
N LEU A 45 -8.01 9.15 6.55
CA LEU A 45 -8.57 8.98 7.90
C LEU A 45 -7.60 9.52 8.96
N PRO A 46 -8.08 10.32 9.93
CA PRO A 46 -7.24 10.76 11.04
C PRO A 46 -6.79 9.55 11.86
N GLN A 47 -5.50 9.52 12.23
CA GLN A 47 -4.89 8.46 13.06
C GLN A 47 -4.94 7.05 12.44
N ALA A 48 -5.03 6.94 11.11
CA ALA A 48 -5.01 5.64 10.44
C ALA A 48 -3.69 4.89 10.69
N ALA A 49 -3.79 3.64 11.12
CA ALA A 49 -2.66 2.72 11.17
C ALA A 49 -2.54 1.94 9.85
N PRO A 50 -1.32 1.60 9.40
CA PRO A 50 -1.15 0.73 8.24
C PRO A 50 -1.69 -0.68 8.50
N THR A 51 -2.47 -1.21 7.54
CA THR A 51 -2.98 -2.58 7.56
C THR A 51 -2.07 -3.49 6.72
N PRO A 52 -1.44 -4.53 7.29
CA PRO A 52 -0.68 -5.52 6.52
C PRO A 52 -1.59 -6.34 5.60
N ALA A 53 -1.08 -6.64 4.41
CA ALA A 53 -1.74 -7.46 3.40
C ALA A 53 -1.57 -8.96 3.72
N PHE A 54 -2.28 -9.44 4.74
CA PHE A 54 -2.27 -10.85 5.15
C PHE A 54 -3.61 -11.53 4.82
N MET A 55 -3.57 -12.83 4.53
CA MET A 55 -4.74 -13.61 4.09
C MET A 55 -5.83 -13.70 5.16
N ASP A 56 -5.46 -13.63 6.45
CA ASP A 56 -6.38 -13.63 7.58
C ASP A 56 -7.09 -12.28 7.80
N ARG A 57 -6.76 -11.25 7.01
CA ARG A 57 -7.37 -9.91 7.06
C ARG A 57 -8.27 -9.60 5.87
N ILE A 58 -8.63 -10.62 5.09
CA ILE A 58 -9.55 -10.50 3.96
C ILE A 58 -10.99 -10.60 4.49
N ILE A 59 -11.85 -9.65 4.08
CA ILE A 59 -13.29 -9.60 4.37
C ILE A 59 -14.08 -9.47 3.08
#